data_AF-A0A1E8FQ49-F1
#
_entry.id   AF-A0A1E8FQ49-F1
#
_cell.length_a   1.000
_cell.length_b   1.000
_cell.length_c   1.000
_cell.angle_alpha   90.00
_cell.angle_beta   90.00
_cell.angle_gamma   90.00
#
_symmetry.space_group_name_H-M   'P 1'
#
loop_
_entity.id
_entity.type
_entity.pdbx_description
1 polymer ?
#
loop_
_entity_poly.entity_id
_entity_poly.type
_entity_poly.pdbx_seq_one_letter_code
_entity_poly.pdbx_strand_id
1 'polypeptide(L)'
;MSTIASGQGQPQGQPHSVTEAARQRKFGALYSRNVRSVVARGLMAAKSSTWLILVSGFFEPVLYLIAMGVGLGTIVGDVEGPGGQMISYAAYIAPALLAVSAMNGAVYDSTWNVFFKMNFAKLYQGMLYTSLGPLDVAMGETVLALLRGFLYATGFTAVMGVMGLLTTPSAVLMIPASLLIAFGFASLGMGITSFMKTFQQMDWINFFMLPMFLFSATFYPLSVYPESIQWLIQAMPLWHGVELLRQISVGVFSPATAIHIGYYLVMIVIGVTLTTGRLRALFLK
;
A
#
# COMPACT_ATOMS: atom_id res chain seq x y z
N MET A 1 44.90 -64.83 -30.99
CA MET A 1 43.62 -65.03 -31.71
C MET A 1 42.51 -64.69 -30.73
N SER A 2 41.86 -63.51 -30.82
CA SER A 2 40.68 -63.23 -31.69
C SER A 2 39.52 -64.15 -31.28
N THR A 3 38.30 -63.75 -30.90
CA THR A 3 37.45 -62.63 -31.37
C THR A 3 36.07 -62.73 -30.68
N ILE A 4 35.48 -61.59 -30.26
CA ILE A 4 34.05 -61.13 -30.37
C ILE A 4 32.94 -62.00 -29.71
N ALA A 5 32.21 -61.60 -28.67
CA ALA A 5 31.18 -60.53 -28.44
C ALA A 5 29.71 -60.99 -28.55
N SER A 6 28.90 -60.66 -27.53
CA SER A 6 27.44 -60.39 -27.50
C SER A 6 26.99 -60.46 -26.02
N GLY A 7 26.12 -59.63 -25.44
CA GLY A 7 25.26 -58.56 -25.90
C GLY A 7 24.71 -57.78 -24.68
N GLN A 8 24.05 -56.66 -24.98
CA GLN A 8 23.70 -55.52 -24.13
C GLN A 8 22.49 -55.74 -23.20
N GLY A 9 22.37 -54.88 -22.18
CA GLY A 9 21.13 -54.57 -21.45
C GLY A 9 21.27 -53.39 -20.47
N GLN A 10 21.17 -52.14 -20.96
CA GLN A 10 20.75 -50.96 -20.17
C GLN A 10 19.22 -50.74 -20.41
N PRO A 11 18.56 -49.66 -19.91
CA PRO A 11 18.17 -49.34 -18.53
C PRO A 11 16.65 -49.01 -18.42
N GLN A 12 16.01 -49.15 -17.26
CA GLN A 12 14.63 -48.64 -17.02
C GLN A 12 14.52 -48.24 -15.54
N GLY A 13 14.00 -47.09 -15.10
CA GLY A 13 13.41 -45.92 -15.73
C GLY A 13 13.02 -44.96 -14.59
N GLN A 14 13.23 -43.66 -14.75
CA GLN A 14 12.60 -42.59 -13.96
C GLN A 14 11.35 -42.12 -14.73
N PRO A 15 10.29 -41.58 -14.07
CA PRO A 15 10.24 -40.11 -13.93
C PRO A 15 9.35 -39.58 -12.77
N HIS A 16 9.94 -38.97 -11.73
CA HIS A 16 9.21 -38.11 -10.78
C HIS A 16 9.71 -36.65 -10.71
N SER A 17 10.70 -36.23 -11.50
CA SER A 17 11.42 -34.95 -11.26
C SER A 17 11.15 -33.82 -12.27
N VAL A 18 10.40 -34.04 -13.34
CA VAL A 18 10.32 -33.06 -14.45
C VAL A 18 9.34 -31.91 -14.14
N THR A 19 8.27 -32.17 -13.40
CA THR A 19 7.20 -31.18 -13.14
C THR A 19 7.57 -30.17 -12.05
N GLU A 20 8.28 -30.58 -11.01
CA GLU A 20 8.79 -29.70 -9.95
C GLU A 20 9.93 -28.80 -10.45
N ALA A 21 10.86 -29.35 -11.24
CA ALA A 21 11.95 -28.59 -11.85
C ALA A 21 11.44 -27.52 -12.83
N ALA A 22 10.37 -27.81 -13.58
CA ALA A 22 9.71 -26.84 -14.45
C ALA A 22 8.99 -25.73 -13.67
N ARG A 23 8.45 -26.03 -12.48
CA ARG A 23 7.83 -25.03 -11.58
C ARG A 23 8.90 -24.13 -10.95
N GLN A 24 10.03 -24.67 -10.52
CA GLN A 24 11.17 -23.90 -9.98
C GLN A 24 11.81 -23.00 -11.05
N ARG A 25 11.89 -23.43 -12.31
CA ARG A 25 12.36 -22.60 -13.43
C ARG A 25 11.45 -21.42 -13.78
N LYS A 26 10.12 -21.54 -13.57
CA LYS A 26 9.16 -20.45 -13.85
C LYS A 26 9.29 -19.25 -12.89
N PHE A 27 9.75 -19.47 -11.66
CA PHE A 27 9.96 -18.40 -10.67
C PHE A 27 11.41 -17.86 -10.68
N GLY A 28 12.40 -18.68 -11.02
CA GLY A 28 13.81 -18.27 -11.05
C GLY A 28 14.17 -17.19 -12.08
N ALA A 29 13.39 -17.04 -13.15
CA ALA A 29 13.57 -15.97 -14.14
C ALA A 29 12.95 -14.63 -13.73
N LEU A 30 12.04 -14.62 -12.75
CA LEU A 30 11.32 -13.43 -12.28
C LEU A 30 11.88 -12.87 -10.97
N TYR A 31 12.61 -13.70 -10.20
CA TYR A 31 13.07 -13.41 -8.84
C TYR A 31 14.54 -13.80 -8.69
N SER A 32 15.44 -12.81 -8.70
CA SER A 32 16.88 -12.99 -8.58
C SER A 32 17.38 -12.94 -7.12
N ARG A 33 16.45 -12.92 -6.14
CA ARG A 33 16.75 -12.84 -4.70
C ARG A 33 17.45 -11.54 -4.27
N ASN A 34 17.49 -10.52 -5.13
CA ASN A 34 18.20 -9.27 -4.86
C ASN A 34 17.30 -8.11 -4.41
N VAL A 35 16.10 -8.39 -3.88
CA VAL A 35 15.19 -7.40 -3.28
C VAL A 35 15.91 -6.51 -2.25
N ARG A 36 16.82 -7.09 -1.45
CA ARG A 36 17.64 -6.34 -0.47
C ARG A 36 18.46 -5.22 -1.11
N SER A 37 18.98 -5.43 -2.31
CA SER A 37 19.79 -4.41 -3.01
C SER A 37 18.93 -3.25 -3.50
N VAL A 38 17.68 -3.51 -3.92
CA VAL A 38 16.71 -2.49 -4.33
C VAL A 38 16.28 -1.66 -3.13
N VAL A 39 15.95 -2.32 -2.01
CA VAL A 39 15.60 -1.65 -0.74
C VAL A 39 16.77 -0.80 -0.22
N ALA A 40 18.01 -1.32 -0.25
CA ALA A 40 19.18 -0.56 0.20
C ALA A 40 19.45 0.69 -0.66
N ARG A 41 19.34 0.57 -1.99
CA ARG A 41 19.47 1.74 -2.90
C ARG A 41 18.34 2.75 -2.68
N GLY A 42 17.11 2.28 -2.52
CA GLY A 42 15.97 3.15 -2.22
C GLY A 42 16.11 3.88 -0.89
N LEU A 43 16.59 3.21 0.16
CA LEU A 43 16.91 3.83 1.45
C LEU A 43 18.00 4.90 1.34
N MET A 44 19.05 4.66 0.54
CA MET A 44 20.09 5.67 0.30
C MET A 44 19.53 6.89 -0.45
N ALA A 45 18.69 6.67 -1.47
CA ALA A 45 18.03 7.77 -2.19
C ALA A 45 17.06 8.56 -1.30
N ALA A 46 16.32 7.87 -0.43
CA ALA A 46 15.46 8.49 0.58
C ALA A 46 16.26 9.39 1.54
N LYS A 47 17.47 8.95 1.94
CA LYS A 47 18.36 9.71 2.83
C LYS A 47 18.99 10.93 2.14
N SER A 48 19.31 10.87 0.84
CA SER A 48 20.09 11.93 0.19
C SER A 48 19.29 12.91 -0.67
N SER A 49 18.21 12.47 -1.32
CA SER A 49 17.52 13.27 -2.36
C SER A 49 16.03 13.46 -2.11
N THR A 50 15.36 12.47 -1.51
CA THR A 50 13.89 12.51 -1.33
C THR A 50 13.45 12.90 0.09
N TRP A 51 14.39 13.11 1.03
CA TRP A 51 14.08 13.42 2.44
C TRP A 51 13.13 14.62 2.61
N LEU A 52 13.34 15.72 1.88
CA LEU A 52 12.45 16.90 1.97
C LEU A 52 11.02 16.61 1.53
N ILE A 53 10.83 15.76 0.51
CA ILE A 53 9.51 15.33 0.03
C ILE A 53 8.84 14.41 1.07
N LEU A 54 9.62 13.53 1.70
CA LEU A 54 9.12 12.66 2.77
C LEU A 54 8.67 13.46 3.99
N VAL A 55 9.47 14.43 4.41
CA VAL A 55 9.20 15.27 5.56
C VAL A 55 8.00 16.17 5.29
N SER A 56 7.93 16.83 4.13
CA SER A 56 6.78 17.69 3.78
C SER A 56 5.46 16.91 3.73
N GLY A 57 5.45 15.70 3.15
CA GLY A 57 4.25 14.85 3.12
C GLY A 57 3.79 14.36 4.50
N PHE A 58 4.68 14.34 5.49
CA PHE A 58 4.31 14.05 6.89
C PHE A 58 3.71 15.28 7.59
N PHE A 59 4.22 16.47 7.31
CA PHE A 59 3.74 17.69 7.95
C PHE A 59 2.36 18.12 7.47
N GLU A 60 2.01 17.91 6.20
CA GLU A 60 0.70 18.25 5.65
C GLU A 60 -0.49 17.75 6.50
N PRO A 61 -0.62 16.44 6.80
CA PRO A 61 -1.73 15.93 7.62
C PRO A 61 -1.65 16.39 9.08
N VAL A 62 -0.45 16.64 9.62
CA VAL A 62 -0.27 17.18 10.97
C VAL A 62 -0.76 18.64 11.03
N LEU A 63 -0.41 19.45 10.04
CA LEU A 63 -0.90 20.82 9.90
C LEU A 63 -2.42 20.83 9.70
N TYR A 64 -2.96 19.88 8.92
CA TYR A 64 -4.40 19.70 8.75
C TYR A 64 -5.08 19.35 10.08
N LEU A 65 -4.50 18.46 10.87
CA LEU A 65 -4.99 18.11 12.21
C LEU A 65 -4.95 19.30 13.16
N ILE A 66 -3.90 20.11 13.14
CA ILE A 66 -3.81 21.31 13.97
C ILE A 66 -4.87 22.33 13.53
N ALA A 67 -4.96 22.61 12.23
CA ALA A 67 -5.90 23.59 11.69
C ALA A 67 -7.36 23.20 11.95
N MET A 68 -7.74 21.94 11.66
CA MET A 68 -9.11 21.47 11.80
C MET A 68 -9.43 21.04 13.23
N GLY A 69 -8.51 20.34 13.89
CA GLY A 69 -8.72 19.81 15.23
C GLY A 69 -8.70 20.90 16.30
N VAL A 70 -7.74 21.83 16.24
CA VAL A 70 -7.68 22.95 17.19
C VAL A 70 -8.54 24.12 16.72
N GLY A 71 -8.53 24.46 15.43
CA GLY A 71 -9.33 25.57 14.91
C GLY A 71 -10.82 25.25 14.91
N LEU A 72 -11.24 24.26 14.13
CA LEU A 72 -12.66 23.93 13.97
C LEU A 72 -13.25 23.15 15.16
N GLY A 73 -12.42 22.39 15.89
CA GLY A 73 -12.86 21.62 17.05
C GLY A 73 -13.48 22.47 18.17
N THR A 74 -13.06 23.74 18.30
CA THR A 74 -13.68 24.68 19.25
C THR A 74 -15.10 25.11 18.88
N ILE A 75 -15.47 24.96 17.60
CA ILE A 75 -16.79 25.35 17.06
C ILE A 75 -17.72 24.14 16.96
N VAL A 76 -17.19 22.99 16.52
CA VAL A 76 -17.98 21.76 16.31
C VAL A 76 -18.26 21.03 17.63
N GLY A 77 -17.33 21.08 18.60
CA GLY A 77 -17.46 20.38 19.87
C GLY A 77 -17.29 18.86 19.73
N ASP A 78 -18.19 18.11 20.35
CA ASP A 78 -18.15 16.65 20.36
C ASP A 78 -18.98 16.05 19.22
N VAL A 79 -18.46 14.95 18.65
CA VAL A 79 -19.08 14.21 17.56
C VAL A 79 -19.28 12.76 17.99
N GLU A 80 -20.36 12.14 17.50
CA GLU A 80 -20.63 10.73 17.72
C GLU A 80 -19.54 9.88 17.04
N GLY A 81 -18.75 9.19 17.86
CA GLY A 81 -17.71 8.26 17.44
C GLY A 81 -18.21 6.81 17.33
N PRO A 82 -17.33 5.88 16.93
CA PRO A 82 -17.65 4.46 16.87
C PRO A 82 -18.15 3.94 18.22
N GLY A 83 -19.28 3.23 18.22
CA GLY A 83 -19.91 2.70 19.44
C GLY A 83 -20.82 3.69 20.18
N GLY A 84 -21.17 4.84 19.56
CA GLY A 84 -22.10 5.82 20.13
C GLY A 84 -21.50 6.71 21.23
N GLN A 85 -20.17 6.64 21.43
CA GLN A 85 -19.48 7.51 22.39
C GLN A 85 -19.23 8.87 21.76
N MET A 86 -19.49 9.94 22.53
CA MET A 86 -19.12 11.29 22.14
C MET A 86 -17.61 11.45 22.28
N ILE A 87 -16.95 11.79 21.17
CA ILE A 87 -15.51 12.05 21.12
C ILE A 87 -15.27 13.46 20.60
N SER A 88 -14.17 14.08 21.03
CA SER A 88 -13.81 15.40 20.51
C SER A 88 -13.61 15.34 18.99
N TYR A 89 -13.96 16.42 18.29
CA TYR A 89 -13.76 16.51 16.85
C TYR A 89 -12.31 16.18 16.42
N ALA A 90 -11.32 16.60 17.22
CA ALA A 90 -9.91 16.25 17.00
C ALA A 90 -9.65 14.74 17.06
N ALA A 91 -10.24 14.03 18.03
CA ALA A 91 -10.14 12.57 18.14
C ALA A 91 -10.90 11.84 17.02
N TYR A 92 -11.94 12.46 16.46
CA TYR A 92 -12.69 11.93 15.32
C TYR A 92 -11.91 12.03 14.00
N ILE A 93 -11.27 13.17 13.73
CA ILE A 93 -10.55 13.42 12.47
C ILE A 93 -9.13 12.83 12.45
N ALA A 94 -8.46 12.71 13.60
CA ALA A 94 -7.06 12.28 13.63
C ALA A 94 -6.82 10.88 13.02
N PRO A 95 -7.59 9.83 13.35
CA PRO A 95 -7.43 8.53 12.70
C PRO A 95 -7.73 8.57 11.20
N ALA A 96 -8.63 9.47 10.77
CA ALA A 96 -8.97 9.65 9.37
C ALA A 96 -7.81 10.29 8.59
N LEU A 97 -7.18 11.33 9.15
CA LEU A 97 -5.99 11.95 8.57
C LEU A 97 -4.81 10.99 8.52
N LEU A 98 -4.69 10.09 9.50
CA LEU A 98 -3.70 9.00 9.44
C LEU A 98 -3.95 8.06 8.26
N ALA A 99 -5.20 7.64 8.03
CA ALA A 99 -5.58 6.82 6.87
C ALA A 99 -5.20 7.50 5.55
N VAL A 100 -5.50 8.80 5.45
CA VAL A 100 -5.22 9.62 4.27
C VAL A 100 -3.72 9.78 4.04
N SER A 101 -2.95 9.96 5.11
CA SER A 101 -1.49 10.02 5.05
C SER A 101 -0.89 8.71 4.53
N ALA A 102 -1.41 7.57 5.03
CA ALA A 102 -0.99 6.25 4.59
C ALA A 102 -1.35 6.01 3.12
N MET A 103 -2.55 6.39 2.69
CA MET A 103 -2.99 6.36 1.29
C MET A 103 -2.08 7.22 0.41
N ASN A 104 -1.93 8.50 0.72
CA ASN A 104 -1.13 9.44 -0.06
C ASN A 104 0.31 8.91 -0.21
N GLY A 105 0.96 8.56 0.91
CA GLY A 105 2.31 8.01 0.89
C GLY A 105 2.45 6.77 0.01
N ALA A 106 1.50 5.84 0.09
CA ALA A 106 1.48 4.62 -0.71
C ALA A 106 1.20 4.87 -2.20
N VAL A 107 0.23 5.73 -2.52
CA VAL A 107 -0.13 6.04 -3.90
C VAL A 107 0.99 6.81 -4.58
N TYR A 108 1.55 7.85 -3.96
CA TYR A 108 2.67 8.60 -4.55
C TYR A 108 3.87 7.70 -4.86
N ASP A 109 4.21 6.75 -3.98
CA ASP A 109 5.36 5.88 -4.20
C ASP A 109 5.07 4.74 -5.19
N SER A 110 3.88 4.15 -5.14
CA SER A 110 3.50 3.07 -6.07
C SER A 110 3.19 3.55 -7.48
N THR A 111 2.86 4.83 -7.64
CA THR A 111 2.48 5.41 -8.94
C THR A 111 3.62 6.23 -9.52
N TRP A 112 3.95 7.40 -8.96
CA TRP A 112 4.93 8.32 -9.56
C TRP A 112 6.32 7.73 -9.66
N ASN A 113 6.82 7.13 -8.59
CA ASN A 113 8.15 6.53 -8.57
C ASN A 113 8.23 5.34 -9.55
N VAL A 114 7.21 4.47 -9.58
CA VAL A 114 7.13 3.35 -10.55
C VAL A 114 6.99 3.84 -11.99
N PHE A 115 6.11 4.80 -12.24
CA PHE A 115 5.89 5.39 -13.57
C PHE A 115 7.16 6.01 -14.12
N PHE A 116 7.87 6.80 -13.31
CA PHE A 116 9.14 7.42 -13.69
C PHE A 116 10.20 6.36 -14.01
N LYS A 117 10.26 5.31 -13.19
CA LYS A 117 11.17 4.18 -13.38
C LYS A 117 10.87 3.35 -14.63
N MET A 118 9.60 3.15 -14.95
CA MET A 118 9.15 2.42 -16.15
C MET A 118 9.34 3.23 -17.45
N ASN A 119 9.02 4.53 -17.44
CA ASN A 119 8.97 5.35 -18.66
C ASN A 119 10.22 6.19 -18.91
N PHE A 120 10.89 6.68 -17.85
CA PHE A 120 11.99 7.67 -17.97
C PHE A 120 13.35 7.10 -17.59
N ALA A 121 13.44 6.31 -16.52
CA ALA A 121 14.71 5.75 -16.06
C ALA A 121 15.27 4.66 -16.99
N LYS A 122 14.60 4.35 -18.12
CA LYS A 122 14.96 3.28 -19.06
C LYS A 122 15.35 1.97 -18.36
N LEU A 123 14.70 1.63 -17.23
CA LEU A 123 14.97 0.37 -16.54
C LEU A 123 14.71 -0.84 -17.45
N TYR A 124 13.84 -0.72 -18.46
CA TYR A 124 13.70 -1.72 -19.53
C TYR A 124 15.03 -2.02 -20.26
N GLN A 125 15.83 -0.98 -20.54
CA GLN A 125 17.13 -1.14 -21.18
C GLN A 125 18.22 -1.51 -20.16
N GLY A 126 18.16 -1.00 -18.92
CA GLY A 126 19.10 -1.33 -17.85
C GLY A 126 18.95 -2.75 -17.26
N MET A 127 17.73 -3.29 -17.20
CA MET A 127 17.45 -4.69 -16.78
C MET A 127 17.96 -5.71 -17.79
N LEU A 128 18.14 -5.35 -19.07
CA LEU A 128 18.87 -6.20 -20.03
C LEU A 128 20.36 -6.33 -19.68
N TYR A 129 20.91 -5.38 -18.90
CA TYR A 129 22.31 -5.35 -18.48
C TYR A 129 22.52 -5.66 -16.98
N THR A 130 21.46 -5.92 -16.21
CA THR A 130 21.54 -6.22 -14.76
C THR A 130 20.65 -7.41 -14.38
N SER A 131 21.14 -8.27 -13.48
CA SER A 131 20.46 -9.51 -13.03
C SER A 131 19.28 -9.25 -12.07
N LEU A 132 18.49 -8.20 -12.28
CA LEU A 132 17.33 -7.86 -11.44
C LEU A 132 16.04 -8.19 -12.18
N GLY A 133 15.22 -9.06 -11.60
CA GLY A 133 13.91 -9.39 -12.14
C GLY A 133 12.91 -8.25 -11.93
N PRO A 134 11.93 -8.04 -12.83
CA PRO A 134 10.86 -7.06 -12.64
C PRO A 134 10.07 -7.23 -11.34
N LEU A 135 9.96 -8.48 -10.87
CA LEU A 135 9.27 -8.83 -9.64
C LEU A 135 10.10 -8.43 -8.40
N ASP A 136 11.43 -8.50 -8.47
CA ASP A 136 12.31 -8.01 -7.41
C ASP A 136 12.21 -6.49 -7.24
N VAL A 137 12.08 -5.77 -8.35
CA VAL A 137 11.88 -4.30 -8.35
C VAL A 137 10.53 -3.97 -7.73
N ALA A 138 9.44 -4.60 -8.20
CA ALA A 138 8.10 -4.36 -7.66
C ALA A 138 8.02 -4.67 -6.15
N MET A 139 8.60 -5.78 -5.70
CA MET A 139 8.69 -6.12 -4.28
C MET A 139 9.54 -5.10 -3.51
N GLY A 140 10.69 -4.68 -4.04
CA GLY A 140 11.55 -3.69 -3.41
C GLY A 140 10.87 -2.33 -3.23
N GLU A 141 10.18 -1.84 -4.26
CA GLU A 141 9.42 -0.59 -4.18
C GLU A 141 8.23 -0.71 -3.22
N THR A 142 7.52 -1.85 -3.22
CA THR A 142 6.44 -2.08 -2.26
C THR A 142 6.96 -2.03 -0.82
N VAL A 143 8.12 -2.66 -0.54
CA VAL A 143 8.75 -2.59 0.79
C VAL A 143 9.14 -1.16 1.15
N LEU A 144 9.66 -0.37 0.21
CA LEU A 144 9.99 1.04 0.44
C LEU A 144 8.74 1.89 0.72
N ALA A 145 7.66 1.66 -0.02
CA ALA A 145 6.37 2.30 0.21
C ALA A 145 5.82 1.96 1.60
N LEU A 146 5.95 0.69 2.03
CA LEU A 146 5.56 0.25 3.37
C LEU A 146 6.44 0.84 4.47
N LEU A 147 7.75 0.92 4.27
CA LEU A 147 8.66 1.57 5.23
C LEU A 147 8.33 3.06 5.39
N ARG A 148 8.00 3.74 4.30
CA ARG A 148 7.51 5.13 4.35
C ARG A 148 6.19 5.24 5.09
N GLY A 149 5.23 4.38 4.75
CA GLY A 149 3.95 4.30 5.44
C GLY A 149 4.11 4.02 6.94
N PHE A 150 5.07 3.16 7.32
CA PHE A 150 5.43 2.88 8.71
C PHE A 150 5.93 4.13 9.44
N LEU A 151 6.84 4.89 8.82
CA LEU A 151 7.36 6.12 9.39
C LEU A 151 6.26 7.17 9.59
N TYR A 152 5.39 7.34 8.59
CA TYR A 152 4.26 8.26 8.69
C TYR A 152 3.27 7.82 9.76
N ALA A 153 2.92 6.53 9.79
CA ALA A 153 2.00 5.99 10.78
C ALA A 153 2.53 6.14 12.20
N THR A 154 3.81 5.81 12.42
CA THR A 154 4.46 5.92 13.72
C THR A 154 4.57 7.39 14.15
N GLY A 155 5.04 8.27 13.25
CA GLY A 155 5.17 9.70 13.55
C GLY A 155 3.83 10.35 13.85
N PHE A 156 2.79 10.04 13.08
CA PHE A 156 1.47 10.65 13.24
C PHE A 156 0.78 10.13 14.50
N THR A 157 0.90 8.83 14.78
CA THR A 157 0.43 8.24 16.05
C THR A 157 1.15 8.85 17.25
N ALA A 158 2.45 9.14 17.15
CA ALA A 158 3.18 9.85 18.19
C ALA A 158 2.65 11.28 18.41
N VAL A 159 2.38 12.03 17.34
CA VAL A 159 1.74 13.36 17.42
C VAL A 159 0.36 13.27 18.08
N MET A 160 -0.47 12.30 17.70
CA MET A 160 -1.76 12.05 18.35
C MET A 160 -1.59 11.75 19.85
N GLY A 161 -0.56 11.01 20.22
CA GLY A 161 -0.21 10.73 21.62
C GLY A 161 0.16 12.00 22.39
N VAL A 162 1.01 12.85 21.83
CA VAL A 162 1.38 14.15 22.43
C VAL A 162 0.18 15.07 22.59
N MET A 163 -0.76 15.04 21.63
CA MET A 163 -2.01 15.81 21.69
C MET A 163 -3.06 15.20 22.63
N GLY A 164 -2.78 14.06 23.28
CA GLY A 164 -3.71 13.40 24.19
C GLY A 164 -4.93 12.77 23.50
N LEU A 165 -4.84 12.47 22.20
CA LEU A 165 -5.94 11.90 21.41
C LEU A 165 -6.02 10.37 21.49
N LEU A 166 -4.99 9.73 22.05
CA LEU A 166 -4.95 8.27 22.22
C LEU A 166 -5.61 7.90 23.53
N THR A 167 -6.86 7.42 23.45
CA THR A 167 -7.66 7.06 24.64
C THR A 167 -7.45 5.63 25.10
N THR A 168 -6.91 4.76 24.24
CA THR A 168 -6.83 3.32 24.48
C THR A 168 -5.46 2.71 24.11
N PRO A 169 -5.00 1.64 24.80
CA PRO A 169 -3.78 0.92 24.43
C PRO A 169 -3.82 0.31 23.03
N SER A 170 -5.02 0.09 22.47
CA SER A 170 -5.20 -0.38 21.09
C SER A 170 -4.70 0.61 20.05
N ALA A 171 -4.42 1.87 20.41
CA ALA A 171 -3.79 2.85 19.53
C ALA A 171 -2.50 2.34 18.86
N VAL A 172 -1.75 1.44 19.50
CA VAL A 172 -0.55 0.83 18.90
C VAL A 172 -0.89 0.02 17.64
N LEU A 173 -2.10 -0.57 17.55
CA LEU A 173 -2.59 -1.30 16.39
C LEU A 173 -2.91 -0.39 15.20
N MET A 174 -2.96 0.94 15.38
CA MET A 174 -3.13 1.89 14.29
C MET A 174 -1.94 1.82 13.31
N ILE A 175 -0.75 1.49 13.80
CA ILE A 175 0.45 1.34 12.97
C ILE A 175 0.31 0.16 11.98
N PRO A 176 0.07 -1.09 12.42
CA PRO A 176 -0.12 -2.21 11.48
C PRO A 176 -1.38 -2.05 10.62
N ALA A 177 -2.45 -1.43 11.13
CA ALA A 177 -3.63 -1.12 10.31
C ALA A 177 -3.31 -0.10 9.20
N SER A 178 -2.54 0.95 9.51
CA SER A 178 -2.08 1.92 8.51
C SER A 178 -1.16 1.28 7.47
N LEU A 179 -0.35 0.29 7.86
CA LEU A 179 0.45 -0.49 6.92
C LEU A 179 -0.41 -1.35 5.99
N LEU A 180 -1.48 -1.95 6.51
CA LEU A 180 -2.45 -2.69 5.70
C LEU A 180 -3.10 -1.76 4.66
N ILE A 181 -3.49 -0.56 5.09
CA ILE A 181 -4.06 0.48 4.22
C ILE A 181 -3.05 0.87 3.13
N ALA A 182 -1.84 1.23 3.54
CA ALA A 182 -0.75 1.57 2.64
C ALA A 182 -0.46 0.44 1.65
N PHE A 183 -0.45 -0.81 2.09
CA PHE A 183 -0.20 -1.95 1.20
C PHE A 183 -1.30 -2.13 0.16
N GLY A 184 -2.57 -2.01 0.57
CA GLY A 184 -3.71 -2.07 -0.34
C GLY A 184 -3.60 -1.01 -1.42
N PHE A 185 -3.38 0.25 -1.03
CA PHE A 185 -3.25 1.34 -2.00
C PHE A 185 -1.99 1.22 -2.86
N ALA A 186 -0.87 0.77 -2.30
CA ALA A 186 0.37 0.58 -3.06
C ALA A 186 0.22 -0.53 -4.12
N SER A 187 -0.40 -1.65 -3.76
CA SER A 187 -0.58 -2.79 -4.68
C SER A 187 -1.54 -2.47 -5.82
N LEU A 188 -2.66 -1.79 -5.55
CA LEU A 188 -3.58 -1.32 -6.59
C LEU A 188 -2.97 -0.19 -7.43
N GLY A 189 -2.33 0.80 -6.78
CA GLY A 189 -1.71 1.93 -7.45
C GLY A 189 -0.67 1.48 -8.46
N MET A 190 0.21 0.56 -8.06
CA MET A 190 1.21 -0.04 -8.95
C MET A 190 0.55 -0.79 -10.13
N GLY A 191 -0.53 -1.52 -9.86
CA GLY A 191 -1.31 -2.21 -10.89
C GLY A 191 -1.89 -1.24 -11.92
N ILE A 192 -2.53 -0.16 -11.47
CA ILE A 192 -3.13 0.87 -12.33
C ILE A 192 -2.05 1.60 -13.14
N THR A 193 -0.97 2.04 -12.49
CA THR A 193 0.13 2.76 -13.13
C THR A 193 0.83 1.94 -14.21
N SER A 194 0.85 0.62 -14.10
CA SER A 194 1.42 -0.25 -15.14
C SER A 194 0.68 -0.20 -16.50
N PHE A 195 -0.52 0.40 -16.53
CA PHE A 195 -1.26 0.70 -17.77
C PHE A 195 -1.09 2.14 -18.25
N MET A 196 -0.59 3.04 -17.40
CA MET A 196 -0.40 4.45 -17.71
C MET A 196 0.88 4.66 -18.52
N LYS A 197 0.79 5.49 -19.56
CA LYS A 197 1.88 5.79 -20.49
C LYS A 197 2.22 7.28 -20.59
N THR A 198 1.31 8.15 -20.14
CA THR A 198 1.47 9.61 -20.25
C THR A 198 1.35 10.28 -18.89
N PHE A 199 2.01 11.43 -18.72
CA PHE A 199 1.88 12.23 -17.50
C PHE A 199 0.44 12.69 -17.26
N GLN A 200 -0.31 13.01 -18.31
CA GLN A 200 -1.72 13.39 -18.18
C GLN A 200 -2.58 12.29 -17.54
N GLN A 201 -2.25 11.01 -17.77
CA GLN A 201 -2.93 9.89 -17.13
C GLN A 201 -2.57 9.77 -15.65
N MET A 202 -1.38 10.23 -15.24
CA MET A 202 -1.01 10.28 -13.82
C MET A 202 -1.85 11.30 -13.05
N ASP A 203 -2.25 12.40 -13.69
CA ASP A 203 -3.14 13.39 -13.07
C ASP A 203 -4.53 12.82 -12.74
N TRP A 204 -4.96 11.75 -13.43
CA TRP A 204 -6.22 11.08 -13.11
C TRP A 204 -6.19 10.47 -11.70
N ILE A 205 -5.02 10.06 -11.22
CA ILE A 205 -4.87 9.52 -9.86
C ILE A 205 -5.31 10.60 -8.85
N ASN A 206 -4.80 11.82 -8.98
CA ASN A 206 -5.18 12.95 -8.13
C ASN A 206 -6.67 13.29 -8.29
N PHE A 207 -7.20 13.25 -9.52
CA PHE A 207 -8.62 13.47 -9.80
C PHE A 207 -9.53 12.49 -9.06
N PHE A 208 -9.13 11.23 -8.89
CA PHE A 208 -9.91 10.25 -8.12
C PHE A 208 -9.63 10.28 -6.61
N MET A 209 -8.40 10.63 -6.20
CA MET A 209 -8.03 10.72 -4.79
C MET A 209 -8.76 11.85 -4.06
N LEU A 210 -8.95 13.00 -4.69
CA LEU A 210 -9.58 14.15 -4.03
C LEU A 210 -11.06 13.89 -3.67
N PRO A 211 -11.92 13.38 -4.58
CA PRO A 211 -13.25 12.93 -4.24
C PRO A 211 -13.24 11.83 -3.19
N MET A 212 -12.31 10.87 -3.28
CA MET A 212 -12.21 9.79 -2.29
C MET A 212 -11.92 10.32 -0.89
N PHE A 213 -11.01 11.29 -0.77
CA PHE A 213 -10.71 11.98 0.49
C PHE A 213 -11.95 12.69 1.06
N LEU A 214 -12.66 13.44 0.23
CA LEU A 214 -13.83 14.22 0.64
C LEU A 214 -15.04 13.33 0.97
N PHE A 215 -15.25 12.28 0.19
CA PHE A 215 -16.36 11.32 0.29
C PHE A 215 -15.96 10.03 1.01
N SER A 216 -15.13 10.11 2.06
CA SER A 216 -14.81 8.95 2.92
C SER A 216 -15.20 9.15 4.38
N ALA A 217 -16.14 10.06 4.66
CA ALA A 217 -16.57 10.41 6.02
C ALA A 217 -15.41 10.87 6.94
N THR A 218 -14.36 11.45 6.35
CA THR A 218 -13.17 11.97 7.04
C THR A 218 -13.54 13.06 8.05
N PHE A 219 -14.39 14.00 7.63
CA PHE A 219 -14.75 15.19 8.42
C PHE A 219 -16.08 15.03 9.17
N TYR A 220 -17.04 14.30 8.59
CA TYR A 220 -18.39 14.16 9.16
C TYR A 220 -18.79 12.69 9.25
N PRO A 221 -19.62 12.30 10.24
CA PRO A 221 -20.16 10.95 10.35
C PRO A 221 -20.95 10.53 9.12
N LEU A 222 -20.92 9.23 8.82
CA LEU A 222 -21.66 8.66 7.69
C LEU A 222 -23.17 8.90 7.82
N SER A 223 -23.69 8.93 9.05
CA SER A 223 -25.11 9.16 9.38
C SER A 223 -25.64 10.52 8.94
N VAL A 224 -24.76 11.51 8.73
CA VAL A 224 -25.16 12.85 8.27
C VAL A 224 -25.51 12.87 6.78
N TYR A 225 -25.00 11.89 6.00
CA TYR A 225 -25.24 11.83 4.57
C TYR A 225 -26.59 11.14 4.25
N PRO A 226 -27.30 11.56 3.19
CA PRO A 226 -28.43 10.83 2.65
C PRO A 226 -28.07 9.38 2.31
N GLU A 227 -29.00 8.45 2.48
CA GLU A 227 -28.77 7.00 2.31
C GLU A 227 -28.15 6.65 0.94
N SER A 228 -28.59 7.32 -0.14
CA SER A 228 -28.03 7.12 -1.48
C SER A 228 -26.53 7.43 -1.57
N ILE A 229 -26.07 8.44 -0.86
CA ILE A 229 -24.65 8.83 -0.81
C ILE A 229 -23.87 7.91 0.11
N GLN A 230 -24.50 7.39 1.17
CA GLN A 230 -23.84 6.44 2.08
C GLN A 230 -23.35 5.20 1.34
N TRP A 231 -24.14 4.64 0.42
CA TRP A 231 -23.71 3.51 -0.41
C TRP A 231 -22.46 3.81 -1.24
N LEU A 232 -22.37 5.01 -1.82
CA LEU A 232 -21.22 5.45 -2.59
C LEU A 232 -19.97 5.61 -1.70
N ILE A 233 -20.13 6.20 -0.51
CA ILE A 233 -19.05 6.37 0.46
C ILE A 233 -18.56 5.00 0.95
N GLN A 234 -19.47 4.07 1.25
CA GLN A 234 -19.13 2.73 1.72
C GLN A 234 -18.38 1.90 0.66
N ALA A 235 -18.58 2.19 -0.63
CA ALA A 235 -17.82 1.56 -1.70
C ALA A 235 -16.37 2.06 -1.82
N MET A 236 -16.04 3.20 -1.19
CA MET A 236 -14.70 3.79 -1.30
C MET A 236 -13.70 3.06 -0.37
N PRO A 237 -12.52 2.68 -0.88
CA PRO A 237 -11.53 1.96 -0.09
C PRO A 237 -11.04 2.78 1.12
N LEU A 238 -10.96 4.11 0.96
CA LEU A 238 -10.54 5.00 2.03
C LEU A 238 -11.51 5.01 3.21
N TRP A 239 -12.83 4.91 2.97
CA TRP A 239 -13.83 4.87 4.05
C TRP A 239 -13.58 3.69 4.99
N HIS A 240 -13.35 2.50 4.43
CA HIS A 240 -12.99 1.33 5.23
C HIS A 240 -11.69 1.51 6.02
N GLY A 241 -10.72 2.26 5.49
CA GLY A 241 -9.47 2.55 6.19
C GLY A 241 -9.66 3.51 7.36
N VAL A 242 -10.44 4.57 7.14
CA VAL A 242 -10.82 5.54 8.17
C VAL A 242 -11.57 4.87 9.31
N GLU A 243 -12.60 4.09 9.00
CA GLU A 243 -13.45 3.45 10.00
C GLU A 243 -12.67 2.38 10.79
N LEU A 244 -11.80 1.61 10.13
CA LEU A 244 -10.88 0.67 10.80
C LEU A 244 -9.99 1.39 11.82
N LEU A 245 -9.37 2.50 11.44
CA LEU A 245 -8.48 3.25 12.33
C LEU A 245 -9.23 3.94 13.47
N ARG A 246 -10.46 4.40 13.24
CA ARG A 246 -11.30 4.96 14.32
C ARG A 246 -11.72 3.92 15.34
N GLN A 247 -12.16 2.74 14.89
CA GLN A 247 -12.49 1.61 15.77
C GLN A 247 -11.30 1.22 16.65
N ILE A 248 -10.10 1.18 16.07
CA ILE A 248 -8.86 0.92 16.80
C ILE A 248 -8.53 2.05 17.79
N SER A 249 -8.72 3.32 17.40
CA SER A 249 -8.41 4.49 18.21
C SER A 249 -9.26 4.56 19.49
N VAL A 250 -10.53 4.15 19.41
CA VAL A 250 -11.46 4.12 20.56
C VAL A 250 -11.44 2.76 21.27
N GLY A 251 -10.82 1.74 20.67
CA GLY A 251 -10.77 0.38 21.21
C GLY A 251 -12.09 -0.39 21.09
N VAL A 252 -12.99 0.03 20.20
CA VAL A 252 -14.28 -0.62 19.95
C VAL A 252 -14.17 -1.47 18.70
N PHE A 253 -14.03 -2.78 18.90
CA PHE A 253 -13.98 -3.76 17.81
C PHE A 253 -15.38 -4.30 17.54
N SER A 254 -15.80 -4.24 16.28
CA SER A 254 -17.10 -4.76 15.82
C SER A 254 -16.90 -5.79 14.71
N PRO A 255 -17.93 -6.54 14.30
CA PRO A 255 -17.86 -7.37 13.10
C PRO A 255 -17.46 -6.57 11.85
N ALA A 256 -17.74 -5.25 11.81
CA ALA A 256 -17.31 -4.38 10.73
C ALA A 256 -15.77 -4.25 10.65
N THR A 257 -15.05 -4.33 11.78
CA THR A 257 -13.58 -4.34 11.78
C THR A 257 -13.02 -5.46 10.90
N ALA A 258 -13.60 -6.66 11.02
CA ALA A 258 -13.21 -7.81 10.20
C ALA A 258 -13.54 -7.61 8.72
N ILE A 259 -14.67 -6.97 8.42
CA ILE A 259 -15.06 -6.60 7.05
C ILE A 259 -14.05 -5.62 6.44
N HIS A 260 -13.64 -4.59 7.18
CA HIS A 260 -12.64 -3.62 6.70
C HIS A 260 -11.29 -4.29 6.43
N ILE A 261 -10.83 -5.16 7.33
CA ILE A 261 -9.59 -5.92 7.11
C ILE A 261 -9.74 -6.83 5.88
N GLY A 262 -10.86 -7.56 5.78
CA GLY A 262 -11.15 -8.43 4.64
C GLY A 262 -11.17 -7.68 3.31
N TYR A 263 -11.75 -6.48 3.29
CA TYR A 263 -11.77 -5.60 2.13
C TYR A 263 -10.34 -5.27 1.66
N TYR A 264 -9.47 -4.84 2.58
CA TYR A 264 -8.07 -4.56 2.25
C TYR A 264 -7.30 -5.80 1.81
N LEU A 265 -7.55 -6.97 2.41
CA LEU A 265 -6.92 -8.22 1.98
C LEU A 265 -7.31 -8.59 0.55
N VAL A 266 -8.60 -8.49 0.20
CA VAL A 266 -9.07 -8.71 -1.17
C VAL A 266 -8.42 -7.69 -2.12
N MET A 267 -8.37 -6.43 -1.71
CA MET A 267 -7.76 -5.35 -2.47
C MET A 267 -6.27 -5.61 -2.76
N ILE A 268 -5.53 -6.10 -1.76
CA ILE A 268 -4.12 -6.48 -1.89
C ILE A 268 -3.96 -7.65 -2.86
N VAL A 269 -4.80 -8.69 -2.74
CA VAL A 269 -4.74 -9.84 -3.64
C VAL A 269 -4.98 -9.41 -5.08
N ILE A 270 -5.98 -8.56 -5.32
CA ILE A 270 -6.28 -8.01 -6.66
C ILE A 270 -5.11 -7.16 -7.16
N GLY A 271 -4.59 -6.22 -6.36
CA GLY A 271 -3.48 -5.35 -6.75
C GLY A 271 -2.19 -6.12 -7.06
N VAL A 272 -1.84 -7.11 -6.24
CA VAL A 272 -0.65 -7.94 -6.44
C VAL A 272 -0.80 -8.83 -7.68
N THR A 273 -1.97 -9.44 -7.89
CA THR A 273 -2.22 -10.29 -9.06
C THR A 273 -2.20 -9.49 -10.36
N LEU A 274 -2.81 -8.30 -10.38
CA LEU A 274 -2.78 -7.37 -11.52
C LEU A 274 -1.34 -6.93 -11.84
N THR A 275 -0.62 -6.45 -10.84
CA THR A 275 0.78 -6.02 -10.97
C THR A 275 1.65 -7.15 -11.51
N THR A 276 1.57 -8.34 -10.90
CA THR A 276 2.37 -9.51 -11.31
C THR A 276 2.02 -9.96 -12.72
N GLY A 277 0.73 -10.04 -13.05
CA GLY A 277 0.26 -10.44 -14.38
C GLY A 277 0.72 -9.48 -15.48
N ARG A 278 0.65 -8.17 -15.21
CA ARG A 278 1.03 -7.14 -16.17
C ARG A 278 2.55 -7.06 -16.39
N LEU A 279 3.34 -7.11 -15.32
CA LEU A 279 4.79 -7.18 -15.43
C LEU A 279 5.18 -8.44 -16.23
N ARG A 280 4.56 -9.58 -15.96
CA ARG A 280 4.83 -10.82 -16.72
C ARG A 280 4.54 -10.67 -18.22
N ALA A 281 3.42 -10.06 -18.59
CA ALA A 281 3.05 -9.84 -19.99
C ALA A 281 3.94 -8.84 -20.72
N LEU A 282 4.53 -7.90 -19.99
CA LEU A 282 5.44 -6.89 -20.53
C LEU A 282 6.87 -7.40 -20.72
N PHE A 283 7.35 -8.27 -19.83
CA PHE A 283 8.75 -8.71 -19.80
C PHE A 283 9.01 -10.13 -20.37
N LEU A 284 7.97 -10.93 -20.62
CA LEU A 284 8.09 -12.27 -21.25
C LEU A 284 7.66 -12.29 -22.72
N LYS A 285 7.79 -11.18 -23.45
CA LYS A 285 7.68 -11.14 -24.91
C LYS A 285 9.04 -11.20 -25.56
#